data_AF-A0A968M8B2-F1
#
_entry.id   AF-A0A968M8B2-F1
#
_cell.length_a   1.000
_cell.length_b   1.000
_cell.length_c   1.000
_cell.angle_alpha   90.00
_cell.angle_beta   90.00
_cell.angle_gamma   90.00
#
_symmetry.space_group_name_H-M   'P 1'
#
loop_
_entity.id
_entity.type
_entity.pdbx_description
1 polymer ?
#
loop_
_entity_poly.entity_id
_entity_poly.type
_entity_poly.pdbx_seq_one_letter_code
_entity_poly.pdbx_strand_id
1 'polypeptide(L)'
;MEKRIINCIPLAKTNDEVFKITYLTMLTENSVESIKLPTNFNNYKYSHLIRPDYLLNLEIIKTRKNWILKNILKFQQINQPACYNDFLKQSEISKIILKHLHMEQETNILSFLIKTFQANPINELDIKEFEQNLTKSLGFI
;
A
#
# COMPACT_ATOMS: atom_id res chain seq x y z
N MET A 1 -25.91 -5.16 -1.86
CA MET A 1 -24.63 -5.00 -1.14
C MET A 1 -23.66 -4.34 -2.12
N GLU A 2 -23.18 -3.14 -1.82
CA GLU A 2 -22.37 -2.32 -2.73
C GLU A 2 -20.97 -2.94 -2.90
N LYS A 3 -20.52 -3.10 -4.15
CA LYS A 3 -19.20 -3.64 -4.50
C LYS A 3 -18.38 -2.58 -5.22
N ARG A 4 -17.08 -2.53 -4.96
CA ARG A 4 -16.13 -1.65 -5.66
C ARG A 4 -14.87 -2.41 -6.03
N ILE A 5 -14.24 -2.00 -7.13
CA ILE A 5 -12.90 -2.44 -7.52
C ILE A 5 -11.96 -1.26 -7.27
N ILE A 6 -10.85 -1.52 -6.60
CA ILE A 6 -9.86 -0.49 -6.26
C ILE A 6 -8.45 -0.95 -6.63
N ASN A 7 -7.64 -0.03 -7.11
CA ASN A 7 -6.19 -0.21 -7.20
C ASN A 7 -5.53 0.29 -5.93
N CYS A 8 -4.50 -0.42 -5.47
CA CYS A 8 -3.84 -0.03 -4.24
C CYS A 8 -2.44 -0.61 -4.03
N ILE A 9 -1.66 0.10 -3.21
CA ILE A 9 -0.41 -0.39 -2.63
C ILE A 9 -0.65 -0.60 -1.13
N PRO A 10 -0.34 -1.78 -0.56
CA PRO A 10 -0.40 -2.00 0.88
C PRO A 10 0.78 -1.29 1.54
N LEU A 11 0.53 -0.51 2.60
CA LEU A 11 1.58 0.22 3.29
C LEU A 11 2.05 -0.43 4.60
N ALA A 12 1.19 -1.26 5.21
CA ALA A 12 1.50 -1.89 6.49
C ALA A 12 1.87 -3.37 6.30
N LYS A 13 3.12 -3.71 6.64
CA LYS A 13 3.50 -4.99 7.24
C LYS A 13 4.80 -4.84 8.02
N THR A 14 4.80 -4.04 9.08
CA THR A 14 6.01 -3.73 9.86
C THR A 14 6.17 -4.52 11.15
N ASN A 15 5.34 -5.53 11.42
CA ASN A 15 5.61 -6.47 12.50
C ASN A 15 5.63 -7.89 11.96
N ASP A 16 6.67 -8.64 12.31
CA ASP A 16 6.88 -10.08 12.08
C ASP A 16 5.77 -10.99 12.65
N GLU A 17 4.72 -10.42 13.24
CA GLU A 17 3.51 -11.17 13.58
C GLU A 17 2.51 -11.15 12.42
N VAL A 18 2.75 -12.01 11.43
CA VAL A 18 1.82 -12.31 10.31
C VAL A 18 0.40 -12.69 10.78
N PHE A 19 0.21 -12.95 12.08
CA PHE A 19 -0.97 -13.60 12.64
C PHE A 19 -2.08 -12.68 13.21
N LYS A 20 -1.94 -11.34 13.23
CA LYS A 20 -2.95 -10.44 13.86
C LYS A 20 -3.43 -9.29 12.98
N ILE A 21 -3.24 -9.35 11.66
CA ILE A 21 -3.72 -8.30 10.76
C ILE A 21 -5.25 -8.42 10.61
N THR A 22 -5.99 -7.49 11.22
CA THR A 22 -7.45 -7.40 11.07
C THR A 22 -7.86 -6.40 9.97
N TYR A 23 -7.00 -5.42 9.70
CA TYR A 23 -7.24 -4.34 8.73
C TYR A 23 -5.97 -4.09 7.90
N LEU A 24 -6.16 -3.80 6.62
CA LEU A 24 -5.12 -3.34 5.73
C LEU A 24 -5.20 -1.83 5.57
N THR A 25 -4.10 -1.14 5.89
CA THR A 25 -3.88 0.24 5.46
C THR A 25 -3.39 0.20 4.02
N MET A 26 -4.19 0.77 3.12
CA MET A 26 -3.95 0.75 1.68
C MET A 26 -3.94 2.18 1.15
N LEU A 27 -3.00 2.46 0.25
CA LEU A 27 -3.10 3.62 -0.61
C LEU A 27 -4.06 3.31 -1.74
N THR A 28 -5.09 4.12 -1.91
CA THR A 28 -6.11 3.95 -2.93
C THR A 28 -6.35 5.29 -3.63
N GLU A 29 -6.76 5.26 -4.90
CA GLU A 29 -7.14 6.48 -5.65
C GLU A 29 -8.47 7.08 -5.15
N ASN A 30 -9.28 6.28 -4.45
CA ASN A 30 -10.54 6.70 -3.85
C ASN A 30 -10.44 6.52 -2.35
N SER A 31 -10.86 7.51 -1.54
CA SER A 31 -10.74 7.45 -0.08
C SER A 31 -11.37 6.18 0.53
N VAL A 32 -10.52 5.21 0.87
CA VAL A 32 -10.87 4.03 1.66
C VAL A 32 -9.83 3.93 2.78
N GLU A 33 -10.12 4.56 3.92
CA GLU A 33 -9.18 4.68 5.04
C GLU A 33 -8.64 3.33 5.52
N SER A 34 -9.47 2.29 5.50
CA SER A 34 -9.07 0.92 5.86
C SER A 34 -9.98 -0.14 5.23
N ILE A 35 -9.40 -1.30 4.92
CA ILE A 35 -10.13 -2.47 4.44
C ILE A 35 -10.00 -3.58 5.47
N LYS A 36 -11.14 -4.07 5.98
CA LYS A 36 -11.14 -5.20 6.90
C LYS A 36 -10.83 -6.49 6.15
N LEU A 37 -9.93 -7.30 6.68
CA LEU A 37 -9.74 -8.67 6.21
C LEU A 37 -10.89 -9.55 6.70
N PRO A 38 -11.51 -10.37 5.82
CA PRO A 38 -12.54 -11.30 6.25
C PRO A 38 -11.92 -12.39 7.13
N THR A 39 -12.62 -12.76 8.19
CA THR A 39 -12.20 -13.80 9.16
C THR A 39 -12.00 -15.19 8.53
N ASN A 40 -12.64 -15.46 7.39
CA ASN A 40 -12.54 -16.71 6.63
C ASN A 40 -11.56 -16.66 5.44
N PHE A 41 -10.80 -15.58 5.25
CA PHE A 41 -9.59 -15.69 4.43
C PHE A 41 -8.60 -16.52 5.25
N ASN A 42 -8.61 -17.84 5.09
CA ASN A 42 -7.76 -18.80 5.79
C ASN A 42 -6.26 -18.41 5.70
N ASN A 43 -5.79 -17.53 6.56
CA ASN A 43 -4.44 -17.05 6.91
C ASN A 43 -3.26 -16.96 5.89
N TYR A 44 -3.26 -17.50 4.66
CA TYR A 44 -2.00 -17.66 3.90
C TYR A 44 -2.03 -17.48 2.39
N LYS A 45 -3.15 -17.69 1.70
CA LYS A 45 -3.07 -17.86 0.23
C LYS A 45 -2.49 -16.65 -0.50
N TYR A 46 -2.70 -15.44 0.01
CA TYR A 46 -2.22 -14.21 -0.61
C TYR A 46 -1.47 -13.28 0.35
N SER A 47 -1.07 -13.75 1.54
CA SER A 47 -0.34 -12.93 2.52
C SER A 47 1.04 -12.51 2.01
N HIS A 48 1.59 -13.24 1.04
CA HIS A 48 2.81 -12.89 0.33
C HIS A 48 2.63 -11.76 -0.69
N LEU A 49 1.39 -11.48 -1.12
CA LEU A 49 1.05 -10.37 -2.03
C LEU A 49 0.72 -9.07 -1.26
N ILE A 50 0.48 -9.17 0.04
CA ILE A 50 0.26 -8.01 0.92
C ILE A 50 1.63 -7.48 1.32
N ARG A 51 2.33 -6.89 0.35
CA ARG A 51 3.64 -6.28 0.53
C ARG A 51 3.73 -4.98 -0.25
N PRO A 52 4.45 -3.96 0.26
CA PRO A 52 4.48 -2.63 -0.34
C PRO A 52 5.08 -2.58 -1.75
N ASP A 53 5.66 -3.68 -2.24
CA ASP A 53 6.17 -3.85 -3.59
C ASP A 53 5.12 -4.33 -4.60
N TYR A 54 3.88 -4.55 -4.18
CA TYR A 54 2.80 -4.98 -5.09
C TYR A 54 1.74 -3.89 -5.27
N LEU A 55 1.40 -3.65 -6.53
CA LEU A 55 0.16 -3.01 -6.93
C LEU A 55 -0.94 -4.09 -7.01
N LEU A 56 -1.98 -3.92 -6.21
CA LEU A 56 -3.09 -4.86 -6.12
C LEU A 56 -4.37 -4.24 -6.69
N ASN A 57 -5.11 -5.03 -7.47
CA ASN A 57 -6.48 -4.73 -7.86
C ASN A 57 -7.42 -5.58 -7.01
N LEU A 58 -8.18 -4.95 -6.11
CA LEU A 58 -9.00 -5.62 -5.11
C LEU A 58 -10.48 -5.49 -5.42
N GLU A 59 -11.23 -6.56 -5.18
CA GLU A 59 -12.68 -6.51 -5.04
C GLU A 59 -13.03 -6.31 -3.56
N ILE A 60 -13.63 -5.18 -3.21
CA ILE A 60 -14.11 -4.87 -1.87
C ILE A 60 -15.63 -4.76 -1.84
N ILE A 61 -16.22 -5.07 -0.69
CA ILE A 61 -17.67 -4.99 -0.47
C ILE A 61 -17.98 -4.16 0.76
N LYS A 62 -18.94 -3.24 0.63
CA LYS A 62 -19.46 -2.43 1.75
C LYS A 62 -20.38 -3.28 2.62
N THR A 63 -20.09 -3.33 3.91
CA THR A 63 -21.00 -3.78 4.96
C THR A 63 -21.63 -2.59 5.67
N ARG A 64 -22.50 -2.83 6.66
CA ARG A 64 -23.12 -1.75 7.45
C ARG A 64 -22.11 -0.85 8.18
N LYS A 65 -20.91 -1.35 8.49
CA LYS A 65 -19.89 -0.63 9.25
C LYS A 65 -18.61 -0.36 8.45
N ASN A 66 -18.13 -1.35 7.69
CA ASN A 66 -16.79 -1.31 7.09
C ASN A 66 -16.79 -1.79 5.62
N TRP A 67 -15.74 -1.46 4.89
CA TRP A 67 -15.36 -2.16 3.66
C TRP A 67 -14.61 -3.45 4.00
N ILE A 68 -14.98 -4.56 3.36
CA ILE A 68 -14.35 -5.87 3.55
C ILE A 68 -13.69 -6.31 2.24
N LEU A 69 -12.46 -6.80 2.32
CA LEU A 69 -11.78 -7.44 1.19
C LEU A 69 -12.51 -8.73 0.82
N LYS A 70 -12.89 -8.87 -0.44
CA LYS A 70 -13.55 -10.09 -0.92
C LYS A 70 -12.65 -10.90 -1.86
N ASN A 71 -11.87 -10.24 -2.72
CA ASN A 71 -10.90 -10.92 -3.59
C ASN A 71 -9.74 -10.01 -4.01
N ILE A 72 -8.60 -10.63 -4.36
CA ILE A 72 -7.52 -9.99 -5.11
C ILE A 72 -7.69 -10.42 -6.57
N LEU A 73 -8.09 -9.49 -7.43
CA LEU A 73 -8.37 -9.77 -8.84
C LEU A 73 -7.09 -9.80 -9.68
N LYS A 74 -6.15 -8.90 -9.39
CA LYS A 74 -4.84 -8.83 -10.04
C LYS A 74 -3.79 -8.37 -9.04
N PHE A 75 -2.54 -8.75 -9.28
CA PHE A 75 -1.38 -8.24 -8.58
C PHE A 75 -0.25 -8.03 -9.59
N GLN A 76 0.50 -6.95 -9.42
CA GLN A 76 1.68 -6.63 -10.22
C GLN A 76 2.77 -6.19 -9.26
N GLN A 77 3.94 -6.84 -9.35
CA GLN A 77 5.11 -6.36 -8.63
C GLN A 77 5.58 -5.05 -9.29
N ILE A 78 5.71 -3.98 -8.49
CA ILE A 78 6.13 -2.65 -8.94
C ILE A 78 7.54 -2.29 -8.46
N ASN A 79 8.10 -3.07 -7.53
CA ASN A 79 9.51 -2.99 -7.15
C ASN A 79 9.98 -4.38 -6.68
N GLN A 80 11.24 -4.75 -6.83
CA GLN A 80 11.73 -6.04 -6.32
C GLN A 80 12.92 -5.81 -5.39
N PRO A 81 12.76 -5.94 -4.06
CA PRO A 81 13.91 -5.94 -3.18
C PRO A 81 14.77 -7.18 -3.46
N ALA A 82 16.04 -6.97 -3.81
CA ALA A 82 16.98 -8.05 -4.15
C ALA A 82 17.76 -8.52 -2.92
N CYS A 83 17.95 -7.64 -1.93
CA CYS A 83 18.68 -7.94 -0.70
C CYS A 83 17.97 -7.42 0.56
N TYR A 84 18.48 -7.82 1.73
CA TYR A 84 17.94 -7.36 3.02
C TYR A 84 17.98 -5.83 3.18
N ASN A 85 19.01 -5.16 2.67
CA ASN A 85 19.11 -3.70 2.72
C ASN A 85 18.00 -3.02 1.90
N ASP A 86 17.58 -3.62 0.78
CA ASP A 86 16.47 -3.13 -0.03
C ASP A 86 15.15 -3.22 0.71
N PHE A 87 14.93 -4.32 1.47
CA PHE A 87 13.77 -4.45 2.35
C PHE A 87 13.75 -3.40 3.45
N LEU A 88 14.89 -3.11 4.08
CA LEU A 88 14.98 -2.04 5.08
C LEU A 88 14.64 -0.67 4.47
N LYS A 89 15.17 -0.40 3.28
CA LYS A 89 14.92 0.84 2.54
C LYS A 89 13.45 0.99 2.15
N GLN A 90 12.81 -0.08 1.70
CA GLN A 90 11.38 -0.12 1.42
C GLN A 90 10.52 0.13 2.67
N SER A 91 10.95 -0.40 3.82
CA SER A 91 10.30 -0.16 5.11
C SER A 91 10.37 1.32 5.51
N GLU A 92 11.52 1.96 5.34
CA GLU A 92 11.68 3.41 5.60
C GLU A 92 10.79 4.26 4.68
N ILE A 93 10.75 3.94 3.38
CA ILE A 93 9.83 4.60 2.44
C ILE A 93 8.37 4.45 2.88
N SER A 94 7.96 3.24 3.30
CA SER A 94 6.60 2.98 3.77
C SER A 94 6.26 3.82 5.01
N LYS A 95 7.20 3.99 5.96
CA LYS A 95 7.04 4.86 7.13
C LYS A 95 6.86 6.32 6.73
N ILE A 96 7.66 6.82 5.79
CA ILE A 96 7.55 8.19 5.27
C ILE A 96 6.16 8.40 4.66
N ILE A 97 5.68 7.48 3.83
CA ILE A 97 4.36 7.60 3.22
C ILE A 97 3.25 7.62 4.29
N LEU A 98 3.31 6.71 5.27
CA LEU A 98 2.34 6.66 6.37
C LEU A 98 2.29 7.96 7.18
N LYS A 99 3.44 8.56 7.48
CA LYS A 99 3.53 9.86 8.17
C LYS A 99 2.75 10.95 7.43
N HIS A 100 2.80 10.95 6.09
CA HIS A 100 2.15 11.98 5.27
C HIS A 100 0.68 11.69 4.98
N LEU A 101 0.22 10.44 5.05
CA LEU A 101 -1.20 10.10 4.83
C LEU A 101 -2.16 10.61 5.90
N HIS A 102 -1.69 10.81 7.13
CA HIS A 102 -2.52 11.35 8.22
C HIS A 102 -2.83 12.84 8.05
N MET A 103 -2.13 13.52 7.15
CA MET A 103 -2.33 14.94 6.85
C MET A 103 -3.19 15.04 5.59
N GLU A 104 -4.51 14.99 5.79
CA GLU A 104 -5.59 15.34 4.85
C GLU A 104 -5.20 15.42 3.36
N GLN A 105 -5.26 14.34 2.55
CA GLN A 105 -5.20 14.53 1.08
C GLN A 105 -6.02 13.62 0.17
N GLU A 106 -6.64 14.31 -0.80
CA GLU A 106 -7.35 13.88 -2.00
C GLU A 106 -6.42 13.68 -3.23
N THR A 107 -5.09 13.70 -3.05
CA THR A 107 -4.14 13.75 -4.18
C THR A 107 -3.64 12.36 -4.57
N ASN A 108 -3.33 12.17 -5.86
CA ASN A 108 -3.00 10.89 -6.51
C ASN A 108 -1.62 10.31 -6.12
N ILE A 109 -1.41 10.08 -4.82
CA ILE A 109 -0.21 9.47 -4.22
C ILE A 109 0.05 8.11 -4.86
N LEU A 110 -1.01 7.36 -5.16
CA LEU A 110 -0.87 6.05 -5.77
C LEU A 110 -0.15 6.14 -7.12
N SER A 111 -0.56 7.07 -8.00
CA SER A 111 0.12 7.25 -9.29
C SER A 111 1.54 7.79 -9.13
N PHE A 112 1.80 8.66 -8.15
CA PHE A 112 3.16 9.10 -7.84
C PHE A 112 4.06 7.91 -7.48
N LEU A 113 3.63 7.06 -6.56
CA LEU A 113 4.41 5.90 -6.13
C LEU A 113 4.62 4.89 -7.23
N ILE A 114 3.57 4.60 -8.02
CA ILE A 114 3.68 3.70 -9.18
C ILE A 114 4.75 4.21 -10.14
N LYS A 115 4.71 5.50 -10.51
CA LYS A 115 5.72 6.11 -11.41
C LYS A 115 7.11 6.05 -10.81
N THR A 116 7.25 6.41 -9.53
CA THR A 116 8.54 6.43 -8.83
C THR A 116 9.18 5.04 -8.77
N PHE A 117 8.42 4.02 -8.40
CA PHE A 117 8.93 2.64 -8.29
C PHE A 117 9.16 1.97 -9.65
N GLN A 118 8.37 2.31 -10.68
CA GLN A 118 8.60 1.81 -12.04
C GLN A 118 9.82 2.46 -12.69
N ALA A 119 10.09 3.73 -12.40
CA ALA A 119 11.23 4.46 -12.96
C ALA A 119 12.55 4.09 -12.27
N ASN A 120 12.52 3.76 -10.97
CA ASN A 120 13.72 3.55 -10.18
C ASN A 120 13.63 2.26 -9.34
N PRO A 121 14.59 1.35 -9.49
CA PRO A 121 14.84 0.27 -8.53
C PRO A 121 14.98 0.81 -7.09
N ILE A 122 14.51 0.05 -6.10
CA ILE A 122 14.52 0.50 -4.68
C ILE A 122 15.93 0.85 -4.18
N ASN A 123 16.95 0.11 -4.60
CA ASN A 123 18.35 0.33 -4.23
C ASN A 123 18.89 1.68 -4.72
N GLU A 124 18.32 2.25 -5.79
CA GLU A 124 18.74 3.52 -6.39
C GLU A 124 17.97 4.74 -5.86
N LEU A 125 16.81 4.54 -5.21
CA LEU A 125 16.00 5.63 -4.68
C LEU A 125 16.68 6.38 -3.51
N ASP A 126 17.06 7.64 -3.67
CA ASP A 126 17.48 8.44 -2.51
C ASP A 126 16.27 8.74 -1.59
N ILE A 127 16.38 8.41 -0.30
CA ILE A 127 15.26 8.54 0.66
C ILE A 127 14.90 10.01 0.90
N LYS A 128 15.90 10.90 0.98
CA LYS A 128 15.67 12.33 1.22
C LYS A 128 15.03 12.97 -0.01
N GLU A 129 15.52 12.63 -1.19
CA GLU A 129 14.93 13.08 -2.45
C GLU A 129 13.50 12.55 -2.60
N PHE A 130 13.26 11.29 -2.26
CA PHE A 130 11.92 10.70 -2.23
C PHE A 130 10.97 11.47 -1.31
N GLU A 131 11.36 11.75 -0.07
CA GLU A 131 10.52 12.50 0.90
C GLU A 131 10.21 13.92 0.40
N GLN A 132 11.19 14.59 -0.21
CA GLN A 132 11.00 15.92 -0.80
C GLN A 132 10.03 15.87 -1.98
N ASN A 133 10.19 14.92 -2.89
CA ASN A 133 9.33 14.75 -4.06
C ASN A 133 7.91 14.34 -3.67
N LEU A 134 7.76 13.50 -2.64
CA LEU A 134 6.47 13.17 -2.05
C LEU A 134 5.80 14.43 -1.49
N THR A 135 6.49 15.21 -0.66
CA THR A 135 5.97 16.45 -0.07
C THR A 135 5.53 17.46 -1.14
N LYS A 136 6.32 17.62 -2.22
CA LYS A 136 5.94 18.44 -3.38
C LYS A 136 4.70 17.90 -4.11
N SER A 137 4.63 16.59 -4.34
CA SER A 137 3.46 15.97 -5.01
C SER A 137 2.17 16.12 -4.20
N LEU A 138 2.32 16.28 -2.89
CA LEU A 138 1.25 16.58 -1.95
C LEU A 138 1.00 18.09 -1.80
N GLY A 139 1.65 18.97 -2.57
CA GLY A 139 1.39 20.42 -2.51
C GLY A 139 1.70 21.10 -1.16
N PHE A 140 2.52 20.48 -0.30
CA PHE A 140 2.99 21.09 0.95
C PHE A 140 4.18 22.05 0.73
N ILE A 141 4.70 22.17 -0.50
CA ILE A 141 5.81 23.06 -0.92
C ILE A 141 5.51 23.65 -2.29
#